data_AF-A0A4Z1J3T8-F1
#
_entry.id   AF-A0A4Z1J3T8-F1
#
_cell.length_a   1.000
_cell.length_b   1.000
_cell.length_c   1.000
_cell.angle_alpha   90.00
_cell.angle_beta   90.00
_cell.angle_gamma   90.00
#
_symmetry.space_group_name_H-M   'P 1'
#
loop_
_entity.id
_entity.type
_entity.pdbx_description
1 polymer ?
#
loop_
_entity_poly.entity_id
_entity_poly.type
_entity_poly.pdbx_seq_one_letter_code
_entity_poly.pdbx_strand_id
1 'polypeptide(L)'
;MSLSFEGLKPEEFQILEQEKIIGASINGKRKVSTGLLSPENSDGSTPSSLSSRSIASIRVLHKVHLSSILDTREQKGVEIFARWTARPDPDSNPYSLKDHALVELSNLERAPLRDFLDRPAEAMRRLGISEEMVNCMMAPEHKDVFETETLAAWLDIAMRSRYGTAMRYLDILKAQAIRTIRTKKGKKRGKIDGVFQPSGSTPDTDVTLATSSATMSLESKFAGEMLPREYITIVQTPPQDRPGFVTLYKGKSTGFDYQKPTTLIKENGSLDMRFIATYTEGDFNGKDLAWYWTREKETAEQYRKWAADYDIHGETWIMQIQVPETFLQSVKIERLWYGYDWKQYLWYCKKMTRNSDLPENLRKYATADVM
;
A
#
# COMPACT_ATOMS: atom_id res chain seq x y z
N MET A 1 -22.15 -8.07 -16.10
CA MET A 1 -22.49 -7.19 -14.96
C MET A 1 -21.45 -6.10 -14.88
N SER A 2 -21.88 -4.83 -14.86
CA SER A 2 -20.99 -3.67 -14.74
C SER A 2 -20.85 -3.34 -13.26
N LEU A 3 -19.62 -3.29 -12.75
CA LEU A 3 -19.35 -2.65 -11.47
C LEU A 3 -19.72 -1.17 -11.61
N SER A 4 -20.73 -0.68 -10.89
CA SER A 4 -20.62 0.68 -10.39
C SER A 4 -19.46 0.65 -9.40
N PHE A 5 -18.34 1.27 -9.73
CA PHE A 5 -17.33 1.52 -8.70
C PHE A 5 -18.06 2.20 -7.55
N GLU A 6 -18.14 1.55 -6.39
CA GLU A 6 -18.84 2.03 -5.18
C GLU A 6 -18.27 3.35 -4.62
N GLY A 7 -17.51 4.12 -5.40
CA GLY A 7 -17.05 5.43 -4.97
C GLY A 7 -16.91 6.50 -6.05
N LEU A 8 -17.04 6.21 -7.35
CA LEU A 8 -17.00 7.25 -8.38
C LEU A 8 -18.42 7.59 -8.81
N LYS A 9 -18.84 8.84 -8.62
CA LYS A 9 -20.14 9.34 -9.06
C LYS A 9 -20.18 9.41 -10.60
N PRO A 10 -21.36 9.30 -11.24
CA PRO A 10 -21.46 9.42 -12.70
C PRO A 10 -20.83 10.69 -13.28
N GLU A 11 -20.94 11.82 -12.56
CA GLU A 11 -20.29 13.09 -12.93
C GLU A 11 -18.76 13.00 -12.90
N GLU A 12 -18.20 12.28 -11.92
CA GLU A 12 -16.76 12.05 -11.78
C GLU A 12 -16.25 11.15 -12.91
N PHE A 13 -17.01 10.12 -13.29
CA PHE A 13 -16.70 9.33 -14.48
C PHE A 13 -16.68 10.17 -15.76
N GLN A 14 -17.71 10.97 -15.97
CA GLN A 14 -17.84 11.78 -17.18
C GLN A 14 -16.68 12.78 -17.31
N ILE A 15 -16.27 13.41 -16.20
CA ILE A 15 -15.15 14.35 -16.26
C ILE A 15 -13.82 13.66 -16.50
N LEU A 16 -13.58 12.50 -15.87
CA LEU A 16 -12.36 11.73 -16.12
C LEU A 16 -12.30 11.24 -17.58
N GLU A 17 -13.43 10.88 -18.20
CA GLU A 17 -13.49 10.55 -19.63
C GLU A 17 -13.13 11.75 -20.51
N GLN A 18 -13.71 12.92 -20.21
CA GLN A 18 -13.47 14.15 -20.97
C GLN A 18 -12.01 14.58 -20.93
N GLU A 19 -11.34 14.43 -19.79
CA GLU A 19 -9.91 14.72 -19.63
C GLU A 19 -9.01 13.63 -20.23
N LYS A 20 -9.59 12.59 -20.87
CA LYS A 20 -8.87 11.41 -21.37
C LYS A 20 -8.05 10.72 -20.28
N ILE A 21 -8.43 10.91 -19.03
CA ILE A 21 -7.87 10.22 -17.88
C ILE A 21 -8.28 8.78 -17.97
N ILE A 22 -9.58 8.53 -18.12
CA ILE A 22 -10.14 7.20 -18.37
C ILE A 22 -10.59 7.11 -19.83
N GLY A 23 -10.23 6.01 -20.49
CA GLY A 23 -10.64 5.72 -21.86
C GLY A 23 -12.09 5.25 -21.93
N ALA A 24 -12.64 5.23 -23.15
CA ALA A 24 -13.93 4.63 -23.43
C ALA A 24 -13.99 3.17 -22.97
N SER A 25 -15.19 2.73 -22.57
CA SER A 25 -15.43 1.34 -22.19
C SER A 25 -15.43 0.46 -23.43
N ILE A 26 -14.48 -0.46 -23.53
CA ILE A 26 -14.41 -1.48 -24.57
C ILE A 26 -14.60 -2.83 -23.88
N ASN A 27 -15.72 -3.52 -24.14
CA ASN A 27 -16.07 -4.80 -23.51
C ASN A 27 -16.15 -4.74 -21.98
N GLY A 28 -16.58 -3.59 -21.45
CA GLY A 28 -16.61 -3.32 -20.01
C GLY A 28 -15.24 -3.05 -19.41
N LYS A 29 -14.18 -2.92 -20.20
CA LYS A 29 -12.83 -2.54 -19.74
C LYS A 29 -12.55 -1.11 -20.15
N ARG A 30 -11.92 -0.33 -19.26
CA ARG A 30 -11.44 1.02 -19.56
C ARG A 30 -9.93 1.05 -19.36
N LYS A 31 -9.24 1.82 -20.18
CA LYS A 31 -7.81 2.12 -20.01
C LYS A 31 -7.69 3.37 -19.16
N VAL A 32 -6.62 3.50 -18.37
CA VAL A 32 -6.28 4.79 -17.78
C VAL A 32 -4.95 5.31 -18.27
N SER A 33 -4.97 6.61 -18.53
CA SER A 33 -3.80 7.34 -18.92
C SER A 33 -2.83 7.33 -17.75
N THR A 34 -1.62 6.85 -18.01
CA THR A 34 -0.53 6.87 -17.02
C THR A 34 0.18 8.20 -16.94
N GLY A 35 -0.15 9.13 -17.83
CA GLY A 35 0.26 10.53 -17.68
C GLY A 35 -0.20 11.17 -16.36
N LEU A 36 -1.12 10.53 -15.62
CA LEU A 36 -1.57 10.95 -14.29
C LEU A 36 -0.68 10.53 -13.15
N LEU A 37 0.07 9.45 -13.36
CA LEU A 37 1.07 8.97 -12.42
C LEU A 37 2.41 9.64 -12.67
N SER A 38 2.58 10.22 -13.84
CA SER A 38 3.73 11.03 -14.16
C SER A 38 3.49 12.42 -13.59
N PRO A 39 4.39 12.97 -12.78
CA PRO A 39 4.26 14.34 -12.30
C PRO A 39 4.14 15.31 -13.49
N GLU A 40 3.33 16.37 -13.33
CA GLU A 40 3.33 17.49 -14.27
C GLU A 40 4.73 18.11 -14.25
N ASN A 41 5.52 17.82 -15.27
CA ASN A 41 6.76 18.55 -15.51
C ASN A 41 6.36 19.99 -15.78
N SER A 42 6.61 20.89 -14.83
CA SER A 42 6.59 22.32 -15.09
C SER A 42 7.71 22.60 -16.09
N ASP A 43 7.32 22.84 -17.34
CA ASP A 43 8.21 23.11 -18.46
C ASP A 43 9.10 24.34 -18.18
N GLY A 44 10.29 24.07 -17.62
CA GLY A 44 11.47 24.92 -17.71
C GLY A 44 12.47 24.21 -18.62
N SER A 45 12.35 24.44 -19.92
CA SER A 45 13.11 23.75 -20.96
C SER A 45 14.62 23.91 -20.83
N THR A 46 15.34 22.80 -20.67
CA THR A 46 16.73 22.64 -21.12
C THR A 46 16.87 21.30 -21.85
N PRO A 47 17.45 21.24 -23.05
CA PRO A 47 17.45 20.04 -23.86
C PRO A 47 18.62 19.13 -23.48
N SER A 48 18.33 18.00 -22.83
CA SER A 48 19.24 16.84 -22.85
C SER A 48 18.46 15.54 -23.02
N SER A 49 18.41 15.14 -24.30
CA SER A 49 18.48 13.80 -24.87
C SER A 49 18.47 12.58 -23.91
N LEU A 50 17.61 11.62 -24.28
CA LEU A 50 17.42 10.23 -23.80
C LEU A 50 16.38 10.04 -22.68
N SER A 51 15.10 9.91 -23.04
CA SER A 51 14.14 9.16 -22.21
C SER A 51 13.56 7.98 -22.99
N SER A 52 13.91 6.79 -22.51
CA SER A 52 13.11 5.58 -22.74
C SER A 52 11.78 5.80 -22.02
N ARG A 53 10.72 6.15 -22.77
CA ARG A 53 9.37 6.32 -22.22
C ARG A 53 8.90 4.98 -21.65
N SER A 54 9.00 4.83 -20.34
CA SER A 54 8.38 3.71 -19.63
C SER A 54 6.86 3.89 -19.66
N ILE A 55 6.18 3.11 -20.50
CA ILE A 55 4.72 3.04 -20.53
C ILE A 55 4.28 2.15 -19.36
N ALA A 56 3.95 2.74 -18.22
CA ALA A 56 3.03 2.07 -17.31
C ALA A 56 1.65 2.07 -17.98
N SER A 57 0.84 1.02 -17.81
CA SER A 57 -0.58 1.02 -18.19
C SER A 57 -1.38 0.75 -16.92
N ILE A 58 -1.85 1.80 -16.26
CA ILE A 58 -2.89 1.64 -15.26
C ILE A 58 -4.19 1.54 -16.02
N ARG A 59 -4.86 0.41 -15.89
CA ARG A 59 -6.20 0.24 -16.43
C ARG A 59 -7.14 0.61 -15.29
N VAL A 60 -7.84 1.76 -15.35
CA VAL A 60 -9.00 1.93 -14.45
C VAL A 60 -10.09 1.11 -15.07
N LEU A 61 -10.32 -0.01 -14.42
CA LEU A 61 -10.94 -1.18 -14.98
C LEU A 61 -12.41 -1.19 -14.57
N HIS A 62 -13.33 -0.81 -15.45
CA HIS A 62 -14.78 -1.09 -15.25
C HIS A 62 -15.08 -2.61 -15.13
N LYS A 63 -14.14 -3.44 -15.59
CA LYS A 63 -13.99 -4.86 -15.32
C LYS A 63 -12.56 -5.02 -14.81
N VAL A 64 -12.33 -4.81 -13.52
CA VAL A 64 -11.19 -5.50 -12.94
C VAL A 64 -11.57 -6.95 -13.17
N HIS A 65 -10.71 -7.69 -13.87
CA HIS A 65 -10.79 -9.12 -13.73
C HIS A 65 -10.52 -9.33 -12.25
N LEU A 66 -11.55 -9.54 -11.42
CA LEU A 66 -11.44 -9.49 -9.96
C LEU A 66 -10.23 -10.29 -9.45
N SER A 67 -9.95 -11.35 -10.19
CA SER A 67 -8.74 -12.15 -10.24
C SER A 67 -7.39 -11.40 -10.17
N SER A 68 -7.22 -10.24 -10.80
CA SER A 68 -5.96 -9.49 -10.82
C SER A 68 -5.78 -8.59 -9.60
N ILE A 69 -6.86 -8.17 -8.92
CA ILE A 69 -6.74 -7.40 -7.65
C ILE A 69 -6.48 -8.33 -6.48
N LEU A 70 -7.13 -9.49 -6.48
CA LEU A 70 -7.08 -10.44 -5.39
C LEU A 70 -6.09 -11.59 -5.63
N ASP A 71 -5.37 -11.57 -6.75
CA ASP A 71 -4.56 -12.70 -7.25
C ASP A 71 -5.22 -14.04 -7.19
N THR A 72 -6.48 -14.08 -7.58
CA THR A 72 -7.15 -15.35 -7.77
C THR A 72 -7.14 -15.69 -9.26
N ARG A 73 -7.25 -16.97 -9.60
CA ARG A 73 -7.61 -17.38 -10.96
C ARG A 73 -8.98 -16.79 -11.31
N GLU A 74 -9.23 -16.58 -12.59
CA GLU A 74 -10.48 -15.97 -13.09
C GLU A 74 -11.73 -16.63 -12.51
N GLN A 75 -11.80 -17.96 -12.54
CA GLN A 75 -12.94 -18.71 -12.03
C GLN A 75 -13.18 -18.46 -10.53
N LYS A 76 -12.12 -18.46 -9.71
CA LYS A 76 -12.23 -18.22 -8.27
C LYS A 76 -12.60 -16.78 -7.96
N GLY A 77 -12.07 -15.83 -8.73
CA GLY A 77 -12.44 -14.42 -8.62
C GLY A 77 -13.91 -14.18 -8.93
N VAL A 78 -14.45 -14.85 -9.96
CA VAL A 78 -15.89 -14.83 -10.28
C VAL A 78 -16.74 -15.42 -9.15
N GLU A 79 -16.30 -16.52 -8.53
CA GLU A 79 -17.00 -17.15 -7.41
C GLU A 79 -17.02 -16.25 -6.16
N ILE A 80 -15.89 -15.64 -5.80
CA ILE A 80 -15.80 -14.68 -4.69
C ILE A 80 -16.71 -13.49 -4.98
N PHE A 81 -16.66 -12.95 -6.21
CA PHE A 81 -17.51 -11.84 -6.61
C PHE A 81 -18.98 -12.18 -6.50
N ALA A 82 -19.40 -13.33 -7.04
CA ALA A 82 -20.78 -13.78 -7.03
C ALA A 82 -21.31 -13.87 -5.59
N ARG A 83 -20.53 -14.45 -4.67
CA ARG A 83 -20.90 -14.53 -3.24
C ARG A 83 -20.99 -13.16 -2.58
N TRP A 84 -20.06 -12.26 -2.87
CA TRP A 84 -20.14 -10.88 -2.37
C TRP A 84 -21.37 -10.14 -2.91
N THR A 85 -21.70 -10.29 -4.19
CA THR A 85 -22.90 -9.65 -4.77
C THR A 85 -24.21 -10.26 -4.30
N ALA A 86 -24.22 -11.56 -3.98
CA ALA A 86 -25.38 -12.29 -3.49
C ALA A 86 -25.51 -12.25 -1.96
N ARG A 87 -24.67 -11.46 -1.27
CA ARG A 87 -24.71 -11.35 0.19
C ARG A 87 -26.07 -10.79 0.64
N PRO A 88 -26.57 -11.20 1.82
CA PRO A 88 -27.74 -10.57 2.45
C PRO A 88 -27.57 -9.06 2.57
N ASP A 89 -28.68 -8.34 2.81
CA ASP A 89 -28.73 -6.88 2.98
C ASP A 89 -27.37 -6.24 3.35
N PRO A 90 -26.75 -5.44 2.45
CA PRO A 90 -25.43 -4.86 2.67
C PRO A 90 -25.29 -4.06 3.97
N ASP A 91 -26.38 -3.50 4.47
CA ASP A 91 -26.38 -2.76 5.74
C ASP A 91 -26.25 -3.71 6.94
N SER A 92 -26.84 -4.90 6.82
CA SER A 92 -26.72 -6.00 7.81
C SER A 92 -25.43 -6.82 7.64
N ASN A 93 -24.83 -6.78 6.45
CA ASN A 93 -23.60 -7.49 6.11
C ASN A 93 -22.57 -6.56 5.44
N PRO A 94 -21.83 -5.76 6.25
CA PRO A 94 -20.92 -4.73 5.76
C PRO A 94 -19.57 -5.29 5.27
N TYR A 95 -19.44 -6.61 5.05
CA TYR A 95 -18.20 -7.20 4.57
C TYR A 95 -17.89 -6.70 3.15
N SER A 96 -16.69 -6.15 3.01
CA SER A 96 -16.16 -5.72 1.74
C SER A 96 -15.81 -6.93 0.86
N LEU A 97 -15.61 -6.68 -0.43
CA LEU A 97 -15.11 -7.70 -1.35
C LEU A 97 -13.80 -8.33 -0.86
N LYS A 98 -12.91 -7.51 -0.28
CA LYS A 98 -11.66 -7.97 0.32
C LYS A 98 -11.94 -8.97 1.44
N ASP A 99 -12.88 -8.69 2.33
CA ASP A 99 -13.17 -9.59 3.45
C ASP A 99 -13.68 -10.95 2.96
N HIS A 100 -14.53 -10.98 1.92
CA HIS A 100 -14.94 -12.22 1.27
C HIS A 100 -13.76 -12.99 0.65
N ALA A 101 -12.77 -12.29 0.10
CA ALA A 101 -11.58 -12.90 -0.45
C ALA A 101 -10.65 -13.46 0.63
N LEU A 102 -10.47 -12.73 1.74
CA LEU A 102 -9.64 -13.16 2.87
C LEU A 102 -10.24 -14.35 3.62
N VAL A 103 -11.58 -14.45 3.69
CA VAL A 103 -12.26 -15.64 4.24
C VAL A 103 -11.88 -16.91 3.46
N GLU A 104 -11.56 -16.82 2.17
CA GLU A 104 -11.08 -17.99 1.42
C GLU A 104 -9.78 -18.54 1.96
N LEU A 105 -8.90 -17.70 2.50
CA LEU A 105 -7.63 -18.14 3.07
C LEU A 105 -7.83 -19.07 4.27
N SER A 106 -8.95 -18.92 5.00
CA SER A 106 -9.32 -19.85 6.09
C SER A 106 -9.56 -21.29 5.59
N ASN A 107 -9.79 -21.50 4.29
CA ASN A 107 -9.90 -22.84 3.73
C ASN A 107 -8.55 -23.57 3.69
N LEU A 108 -7.41 -22.87 3.75
CA LEU A 108 -6.07 -23.51 3.84
C LEU A 108 -5.92 -24.35 5.11
N GLU A 109 -6.60 -23.96 6.18
CA GLU A 109 -6.60 -24.68 7.46
C GLU A 109 -7.56 -25.89 7.46
N ARG A 110 -8.35 -26.07 6.39
CA ARG A 110 -9.40 -27.09 6.29
C ARG A 110 -9.03 -28.17 5.27
N ALA A 111 -9.55 -29.37 5.47
CA ALA A 111 -9.43 -30.44 4.48
C ALA A 111 -10.23 -30.08 3.20
N PRO A 112 -9.75 -30.45 2.00
CA PRO A 112 -8.51 -31.18 1.75
C PRO A 112 -7.26 -30.29 1.62
N LEU A 113 -7.39 -28.95 1.62
CA LEU A 113 -6.26 -28.04 1.37
C LEU A 113 -5.17 -28.14 2.42
N ARG A 114 -5.53 -28.42 3.67
CA ARG A 114 -4.59 -28.65 4.77
C ARG A 114 -3.55 -29.75 4.45
N ASP A 115 -3.94 -30.75 3.67
CA ASP A 115 -3.08 -31.89 3.29
C ASP A 115 -2.04 -31.52 2.20
N PHE A 116 -2.09 -30.29 1.69
CA PHE A 116 -1.16 -29.74 0.70
C PHE A 116 -0.26 -28.64 1.27
N LEU A 117 -0.30 -28.35 2.58
CA LEU A 117 0.54 -27.30 3.17
C LEU A 117 2.04 -27.62 3.12
N ASP A 118 2.42 -28.89 2.94
CA ASP A 118 3.79 -29.32 2.65
C ASP A 118 4.24 -28.99 1.21
N ARG A 119 3.27 -28.68 0.33
CA ARG A 119 3.44 -28.34 -1.09
C ARG A 119 2.74 -27.00 -1.37
N PRO A 120 3.27 -25.87 -0.85
CA PRO A 120 2.59 -24.58 -0.84
C PRO A 120 2.11 -24.12 -2.22
N ALA A 121 2.89 -24.36 -3.28
CA ALA A 121 2.48 -24.06 -4.65
C ALA A 121 1.19 -24.78 -5.07
N GLU A 122 1.06 -26.07 -4.73
CA GLU A 122 -0.14 -26.86 -5.04
C GLU A 122 -1.34 -26.40 -4.19
N ALA A 123 -1.12 -26.10 -2.90
CA ALA A 123 -2.16 -25.55 -2.03
C ALA A 123 -2.73 -24.22 -2.58
N MET A 124 -1.85 -23.30 -2.99
CA MET A 124 -2.23 -22.03 -3.62
C MET A 124 -3.03 -22.24 -4.90
N ARG A 125 -2.57 -23.13 -5.79
CA ARG A 125 -3.29 -23.43 -7.05
C ARG A 125 -4.68 -23.99 -6.81
N ARG A 126 -4.84 -24.87 -5.81
CA ARG A 126 -6.14 -25.45 -5.42
C ARG A 126 -7.06 -24.46 -4.73
N LEU A 127 -6.50 -23.55 -3.93
CA LEU A 127 -7.24 -22.42 -3.37
C LEU A 127 -7.73 -21.46 -4.47
N GLY A 128 -7.08 -21.50 -5.63
CA GLY A 128 -7.40 -20.69 -6.79
C GLY A 128 -6.61 -19.40 -6.82
N ILE A 129 -5.38 -19.38 -6.31
CA ILE A 129 -4.42 -18.27 -6.45
C ILE A 129 -3.84 -18.23 -7.88
N SER A 130 -3.55 -17.04 -8.39
CA SER A 130 -3.00 -16.79 -9.73
C SER A 130 -1.62 -17.42 -9.89
N GLU A 131 -1.26 -17.91 -11.09
CA GLU A 131 0.09 -18.45 -11.32
C GLU A 131 1.17 -17.38 -11.14
N GLU A 132 0.85 -16.11 -11.41
CA GLU A 132 1.75 -14.98 -11.17
C GLU A 132 2.14 -14.90 -9.69
N MET A 133 1.14 -14.91 -8.80
CA MET A 133 1.37 -14.87 -7.36
C MET A 133 2.04 -16.15 -6.84
N VAL A 134 1.66 -17.33 -7.37
CA VAL A 134 2.34 -18.60 -7.04
C VAL A 134 3.83 -18.54 -7.40
N ASN A 135 4.16 -18.09 -8.60
CA ASN A 135 5.54 -18.00 -9.06
C ASN A 135 6.33 -16.97 -8.24
N CYS A 136 5.73 -15.82 -7.95
CA CYS A 136 6.32 -14.80 -7.08
C CYS A 136 6.64 -15.37 -5.69
N MET A 137 5.66 -16.01 -5.05
CA MET A 137 5.83 -16.49 -3.68
C MET A 137 6.82 -17.66 -3.57
N MET A 138 6.93 -18.47 -4.62
CA MET A 138 7.82 -19.63 -4.64
C MET A 138 9.20 -19.34 -5.26
N ALA A 139 9.50 -18.07 -5.56
CA ALA A 139 10.77 -17.70 -6.18
C ALA A 139 11.94 -18.01 -5.22
N PRO A 140 13.02 -18.67 -5.68
CA PRO A 140 14.13 -19.09 -4.81
C PRO A 140 14.79 -17.95 -4.02
N GLU A 141 14.86 -16.76 -4.61
CA GLU A 141 15.42 -15.55 -4.00
C GLU A 141 14.66 -15.06 -2.75
N HIS A 142 13.42 -15.51 -2.58
CA HIS A 142 12.56 -15.11 -1.46
C HIS A 142 12.35 -16.21 -0.43
N LYS A 143 13.02 -17.35 -0.60
CA LYS A 143 12.85 -18.52 0.27
C LYS A 143 12.99 -18.17 1.75
N ASP A 144 14.02 -17.38 2.10
CA ASP A 144 14.29 -17.00 3.48
C ASP A 144 13.17 -16.15 4.08
N VAL A 145 12.59 -15.23 3.30
CA VAL A 145 11.44 -14.41 3.72
C VAL A 145 10.18 -15.25 3.79
N PHE A 146 9.94 -16.12 2.79
CA PHE A 146 8.78 -17.00 2.77
C PHE A 146 8.72 -17.92 4.01
N GLU A 147 9.86 -18.43 4.47
CA GLU A 147 9.96 -19.34 5.61
C GLU A 147 9.77 -18.68 6.99
N THR A 148 9.70 -17.35 7.07
CA THR A 148 9.47 -16.63 8.34
C THR A 148 8.03 -16.63 8.79
N GLU A 149 7.07 -16.95 7.90
CA GLU A 149 5.64 -16.91 8.20
C GLU A 149 4.88 -18.06 7.55
N THR A 150 3.62 -18.23 7.94
CA THR A 150 2.77 -19.24 7.32
C THR A 150 2.33 -18.83 5.91
N LEU A 151 2.01 -19.83 5.06
CA LEU A 151 1.44 -19.57 3.73
C LEU A 151 0.17 -18.70 3.80
N ALA A 152 -0.70 -18.96 4.78
CA ALA A 152 -1.93 -18.19 4.96
C ALA A 152 -1.64 -16.73 5.33
N ALA A 153 -0.67 -16.49 6.22
CA ALA A 153 -0.25 -15.14 6.58
C ALA A 153 0.34 -14.37 5.39
N TRP A 154 1.23 -15.00 4.60
CA TRP A 154 1.79 -14.35 3.41
C TRP A 154 0.74 -14.02 2.35
N LEU A 155 -0.23 -14.92 2.13
CA LEU A 155 -1.34 -14.65 1.20
C LEU A 155 -2.26 -13.54 1.70
N ASP A 156 -2.55 -13.48 3.00
CA ASP A 156 -3.34 -12.39 3.59
C ASP A 156 -2.61 -11.05 3.37
N ILE A 157 -1.30 -11.00 3.63
CA ILE A 157 -0.46 -9.83 3.41
C ILE A 157 -0.48 -9.38 1.94
N ALA A 158 -0.22 -10.30 1.01
CA ALA A 158 -0.17 -9.97 -0.41
C ALA A 158 -1.53 -9.49 -0.93
N MET A 159 -2.62 -10.17 -0.58
CA MET A 159 -3.98 -9.80 -1.00
C MET A 159 -4.41 -8.46 -0.43
N ARG A 160 -4.15 -8.19 0.87
CA ARG A 160 -4.43 -6.89 1.48
C ARG A 160 -3.64 -5.78 0.81
N SER A 161 -2.36 -6.04 0.51
CA SER A 161 -1.50 -5.06 -0.12
C SER A 161 -2.02 -4.66 -1.50
N ARG A 162 -2.27 -5.63 -2.38
CA ARG A 162 -2.77 -5.35 -3.73
C ARG A 162 -4.16 -4.73 -3.73
N TYR A 163 -5.06 -5.21 -2.87
CA TYR A 163 -6.37 -4.59 -2.70
C TYR A 163 -6.22 -3.13 -2.27
N GLY A 164 -5.36 -2.86 -1.29
CA GLY A 164 -5.15 -1.50 -0.80
C GLY A 164 -4.48 -0.58 -1.82
N THR A 165 -3.53 -1.09 -2.60
CA THR A 165 -2.96 -0.40 -3.76
C THR A 165 -4.05 -0.02 -4.76
N ALA A 166 -4.94 -0.95 -5.11
CA ALA A 166 -6.04 -0.68 -6.03
C ALA A 166 -7.02 0.37 -5.49
N MET A 167 -7.36 0.29 -4.20
CA MET A 167 -8.24 1.27 -3.55
C MET A 167 -7.60 2.65 -3.45
N ARG A 168 -6.29 2.73 -3.19
CA ARG A 168 -5.56 4.00 -3.20
C ARG A 168 -5.58 4.64 -4.59
N TYR A 169 -5.35 3.87 -5.65
CA TYR A 169 -5.48 4.39 -7.01
C TYR A 169 -6.88 4.95 -7.29
N LEU A 170 -7.92 4.24 -6.83
CA LEU A 170 -9.29 4.69 -6.96
C LEU A 170 -9.51 6.04 -6.26
N ASP A 171 -8.98 6.23 -5.07
CA ASP A 171 -9.13 7.48 -4.32
C ASP A 171 -8.39 8.66 -4.97
N ILE A 172 -7.20 8.44 -5.53
CA ILE A 172 -6.49 9.47 -6.32
C ILE A 172 -7.34 9.93 -7.50
N LEU A 173 -7.96 8.98 -8.21
CA LEU A 173 -8.80 9.31 -9.36
C LEU A 173 -10.03 10.12 -8.97
N LYS A 174 -10.66 9.80 -7.82
CA LYS A 174 -11.75 10.61 -7.26
C LYS A 174 -11.26 12.01 -6.91
N ALA A 175 -10.16 12.12 -6.18
CA ALA A 175 -9.59 13.40 -5.78
C ALA A 175 -9.30 14.28 -7.01
N GLN A 176 -8.74 13.68 -8.06
CA GLN A 176 -8.52 14.37 -9.32
C GLN A 176 -9.80 14.78 -10.01
N ALA A 177 -10.80 13.89 -10.12
CA ALA A 177 -12.10 14.23 -10.69
C ALA A 177 -12.72 15.43 -9.99
N ILE A 178 -12.71 15.44 -8.65
CA ILE A 178 -13.23 16.53 -7.81
C ILE A 178 -12.46 17.84 -8.08
N ARG A 179 -11.13 17.80 -8.16
CA ARG A 179 -10.30 18.98 -8.48
C ARG A 179 -10.68 19.54 -9.85
N THR A 180 -10.79 18.70 -10.88
CA THR A 180 -11.18 19.13 -12.23
C THR A 180 -12.60 19.72 -12.27
N ILE A 181 -13.55 19.15 -11.51
CA ILE A 181 -14.91 19.70 -11.42
C ILE A 181 -14.86 21.11 -10.82
N ARG A 182 -14.09 21.31 -9.74
CA ARG A 182 -13.95 22.60 -9.06
C ARG A 182 -13.30 23.65 -9.98
N THR A 183 -12.22 23.31 -10.68
CA THR A 183 -11.55 24.25 -11.60
C THR A 183 -12.44 24.64 -12.78
N LYS A 184 -13.20 23.70 -13.36
CA LYS A 184 -14.18 24.00 -14.42
C LYS A 184 -15.34 24.88 -13.92
N LYS A 185 -15.84 24.64 -12.70
CA LYS A 185 -16.89 25.48 -12.08
C LYS A 185 -16.40 26.90 -11.79
N GLY A 186 -15.15 27.05 -11.34
CA GLY A 186 -14.51 28.36 -11.11
C GLY A 186 -14.40 29.19 -12.40
N LYS A 187 -13.91 28.59 -13.50
CA LYS A 187 -13.77 29.28 -14.80
C LYS A 187 -15.11 29.76 -15.38
N LYS A 188 -16.23 29.08 -15.11
CA LYS A 188 -17.55 29.49 -15.61
C LYS A 188 -18.13 30.71 -14.87
N ARG A 189 -17.72 30.99 -13.63
CA ARG A 189 -18.24 32.12 -12.85
C ARG A 189 -17.60 33.48 -13.18
N GLY A 190 -16.45 33.50 -13.87
CA GLY A 190 -15.70 34.72 -14.17
C GLY A 190 -16.06 35.42 -15.48
N LYS A 191 -17.09 34.96 -16.22
CA LYS A 191 -17.48 35.55 -17.51
C LYS A 191 -18.83 36.27 -17.44
N ILE A 192 -19.08 36.95 -16.33
CA ILE A 192 -20.12 37.99 -16.28
C ILE A 192 -19.41 39.26 -16.79
N ASP A 193 -19.58 39.56 -18.07
CA ASP A 193 -19.18 40.81 -18.70
C ASP A 193 -19.93 41.98 -18.03
N GLY A 194 -19.36 42.47 -16.92
CA GLY A 194 -19.82 43.65 -16.20
C GLY A 194 -18.95 44.85 -16.56
N VAL A 195 -19.24 45.46 -17.72
CA VAL A 195 -19.48 46.90 -18.00
C VAL A 195 -18.95 47.97 -17.00
N PHE A 196 -17.80 47.80 -16.36
CA PHE A 196 -17.15 48.89 -15.64
C PHE A 196 -15.65 48.83 -15.85
N GLN A 197 -15.18 49.59 -16.85
CA GLN A 197 -13.81 50.05 -16.96
C GLN A 197 -13.60 51.23 -16.00
N PRO A 198 -12.63 51.18 -15.08
CA PRO A 198 -11.92 52.36 -14.65
C PRO A 198 -10.56 52.39 -15.36
N SER A 199 -10.42 53.38 -16.23
CA SER A 199 -9.17 53.85 -16.81
C SER A 199 -8.23 54.32 -15.69
N GLY A 200 -6.99 53.83 -15.66
CA GLY A 200 -6.01 54.31 -14.69
C GLY A 200 -4.68 53.57 -14.77
N SER A 201 -3.78 54.09 -15.58
CA SER A 201 -2.39 53.68 -15.80
C SER A 201 -1.47 53.82 -14.58
N THR A 202 -0.53 52.89 -14.40
CA THR A 202 0.89 53.20 -14.04
C THR A 202 1.78 51.97 -14.28
N PRO A 203 2.99 52.13 -14.84
CA PRO A 203 3.96 51.05 -14.99
C PRO A 203 4.93 51.09 -13.81
N ASP A 204 5.06 50.00 -13.05
CA ASP A 204 6.14 49.88 -12.07
C ASP A 204 6.82 48.50 -12.10
N THR A 205 8.03 48.57 -12.65
CA THR A 205 9.28 47.94 -12.23
C THR A 205 9.23 46.54 -11.62
N ASP A 206 9.52 45.60 -12.51
CA ASP A 206 9.89 44.20 -12.32
C ASP A 206 11.12 44.04 -11.40
N VAL A 207 10.97 43.33 -10.29
CA VAL A 207 12.08 42.63 -9.61
C VAL A 207 11.56 41.24 -9.22
N THR A 208 11.50 40.36 -10.20
CA THR A 208 11.27 38.93 -9.99
C THR A 208 12.58 38.28 -9.52
N LEU A 209 12.79 38.23 -8.20
CA LEU A 209 13.77 37.35 -7.57
C LEU A 209 13.33 35.90 -7.78
N ALA A 210 13.83 35.29 -8.86
CA ALA A 210 13.72 33.86 -9.10
C ALA A 210 14.56 33.11 -8.06
N THR A 211 13.97 32.83 -6.90
CA THR A 211 14.46 31.77 -6.03
C THR A 211 14.21 30.46 -6.76
N SER A 212 15.23 29.98 -7.46
CA SER A 212 15.30 28.64 -8.02
C SER A 212 15.30 27.61 -6.88
N SER A 213 14.14 27.43 -6.25
CA SER A 213 13.87 26.27 -5.43
C SER A 213 13.81 25.10 -6.40
N ALA A 214 14.89 24.35 -6.49
CA ALA A 214 14.93 23.04 -7.13
C ALA A 214 13.86 22.19 -6.46
N THR A 215 12.66 22.23 -7.04
CA THR A 215 11.53 21.40 -6.64
C THR A 215 11.91 20.03 -7.13
N MET A 216 12.71 19.30 -6.34
CA MET A 216 12.91 17.89 -6.59
C MET A 216 11.52 17.30 -6.63
N SER A 217 11.13 16.90 -7.84
CA SER A 217 9.86 16.27 -8.10
C SER A 217 9.78 15.12 -7.11
N LEU A 218 8.78 15.18 -6.24
CA LEU A 218 8.44 14.09 -5.37
C LEU A 218 7.95 12.99 -6.32
N GLU A 219 8.88 12.23 -6.92
CA GLU A 219 8.67 11.30 -8.04
C GLU A 219 7.80 10.11 -7.64
N SER A 220 7.51 9.97 -6.35
CA SER A 220 6.47 9.06 -5.88
C SER A 220 5.11 9.55 -6.33
N LYS A 221 4.45 8.69 -7.11
CA LYS A 221 3.08 8.82 -7.64
C LYS A 221 2.04 9.20 -6.57
N PHE A 222 2.37 9.02 -5.29
CA PHE A 222 1.46 9.13 -4.15
C PHE A 222 1.91 10.13 -3.09
N ALA A 223 3.14 10.64 -3.20
CA ALA A 223 3.73 11.36 -2.09
C ALA A 223 3.07 12.73 -1.85
N GLY A 224 2.41 13.33 -2.85
CA GLY A 224 1.60 14.54 -2.61
C GLY A 224 0.43 14.35 -1.65
N GLU A 225 -0.06 13.12 -1.48
CA GLU A 225 -1.17 12.80 -0.56
C GLU A 225 -0.68 12.14 0.74
N MET A 226 0.33 11.28 0.66
CA MET A 226 0.84 10.56 1.83
C MET A 226 1.84 11.34 2.68
N LEU A 227 2.50 12.30 2.04
CA LEU A 227 3.69 12.98 2.52
C LEU A 227 3.49 14.50 2.31
N PRO A 228 2.74 15.17 3.23
CA PRO A 228 2.47 16.60 3.11
C PRO A 228 3.77 17.40 3.08
N ARG A 229 3.90 18.30 2.09
CA ARG A 229 5.14 19.04 1.83
C ARG A 229 5.54 19.93 3.01
N GLU A 230 4.57 20.33 3.81
CA GLU A 230 4.74 21.20 4.98
C GLU A 230 5.52 20.52 6.11
N TYR A 231 5.53 19.19 6.15
CA TYR A 231 6.13 18.40 7.23
C TYR A 231 7.35 17.59 6.78
N ILE A 232 7.81 17.76 5.54
CA ILE A 232 8.80 16.87 4.92
C ILE A 232 9.91 17.68 4.29
N THR A 233 11.13 17.23 4.56
CA THR A 233 12.34 17.66 3.87
C THR A 233 12.82 16.53 2.98
N ILE A 234 12.93 16.80 1.67
CA ILE A 234 13.54 15.88 0.73
C ILE A 234 15.06 16.04 0.85
N VAL A 235 15.74 14.95 1.18
CA VAL A 235 17.20 14.91 1.27
C VAL A 235 17.75 14.02 0.16
N GLN A 236 18.85 14.44 -0.48
CA GLN A 236 19.49 13.66 -1.55
C GLN A 236 20.34 12.51 -1.01
N THR A 237 20.90 12.68 0.17
CA THR A 237 21.73 11.67 0.84
C THR A 237 20.99 11.15 2.07
N PRO A 238 21.09 9.84 2.36
CA PRO A 238 20.57 9.30 3.61
C PRO A 238 21.15 10.07 4.81
N PRO A 239 20.32 10.37 5.82
CA PRO A 239 20.81 11.06 7.00
C PRO A 239 21.90 10.23 7.70
N GLN A 240 22.97 10.90 8.13
CA GLN A 240 24.04 10.27 8.89
C GLN A 240 23.54 9.78 10.24
N ASP A 241 24.19 8.75 10.77
CA ASP A 241 23.93 8.24 12.12
C ASP A 241 24.25 9.31 13.16
N ARG A 242 23.25 9.62 13.99
CA ARG A 242 23.40 10.59 15.08
C ARG A 242 24.11 9.91 16.25
N PRO A 243 25.16 10.52 16.84
CA PRO A 243 25.77 9.98 18.05
C PRO A 243 24.75 9.79 19.18
N GLY A 244 24.77 8.62 19.84
CA GLY A 244 23.82 8.27 20.90
C GLY A 244 22.43 7.85 20.40
N PHE A 245 22.27 7.59 19.10
CA PHE A 245 21.06 7.04 18.51
C PHE A 245 21.35 5.70 17.82
N VAL A 246 20.35 4.83 17.83
CA VAL A 246 20.34 3.59 17.04
C VAL A 246 19.49 3.81 15.81
N THR A 247 20.06 3.52 14.65
CA THR A 247 19.34 3.51 13.38
C THR A 247 18.63 2.17 13.19
N LEU A 248 17.37 2.24 12.82
CA LEU A 248 16.49 1.10 12.59
C LEU A 248 15.79 1.23 11.23
N TYR A 249 15.58 0.10 10.57
CA TYR A 249 15.04 0.00 9.22
C TYR A 249 13.80 -0.89 9.16
N LYS A 250 12.90 -0.60 8.23
CA LYS A 250 11.74 -1.43 7.91
C LYS A 250 11.42 -1.34 6.42
N GLY A 251 11.27 -2.48 5.76
CA GLY A 251 10.77 -2.58 4.39
C GLY A 251 9.31 -3.02 4.38
N LYS A 252 8.45 -2.37 3.60
CA LYS A 252 7.06 -2.83 3.39
C LYS A 252 6.43 -2.28 2.11
N SER A 253 5.32 -2.89 1.68
CA SER A 253 4.40 -2.24 0.75
C SER A 253 3.55 -1.20 1.49
N THR A 254 3.22 -0.12 0.78
CA THR A 254 2.32 0.93 1.25
C THR A 254 0.85 0.56 1.12
N GLY A 255 0.51 -0.49 0.36
CA GLY A 255 -0.87 -0.93 0.14
C GLY A 255 -1.45 -1.73 1.32
N PHE A 256 -0.57 -2.36 2.12
CA PHE A 256 -0.94 -3.15 3.28
C PHE A 256 -1.63 -2.25 4.34
N ASP A 257 -2.86 -2.61 4.74
CA ASP A 257 -3.77 -1.90 5.66
C ASP A 257 -4.59 -0.72 5.13
N TYR A 258 -4.81 -0.65 3.81
CA TYR A 258 -5.81 0.29 3.30
C TYR A 258 -7.25 -0.11 3.69
N GLN A 259 -7.71 0.39 4.83
CA GLN A 259 -9.13 0.37 5.21
C GLN A 259 -9.79 1.74 5.01
N LYS A 260 -8.98 2.80 5.07
CA LYS A 260 -9.31 4.21 4.84
C LYS A 260 -8.07 4.88 4.23
N PRO A 261 -8.17 6.10 3.67
CA PRO A 261 -7.00 6.89 3.31
C PRO A 261 -6.23 7.25 4.59
N THR A 262 -5.42 6.33 5.07
CA THR A 262 -4.44 6.54 6.14
C THR A 262 -3.19 7.11 5.49
N THR A 263 -2.86 8.34 5.86
CA THR A 263 -1.60 8.97 5.52
C THR A 263 -0.55 8.61 6.57
N LEU A 264 0.72 8.51 6.16
CA LEU A 264 1.81 8.31 7.12
C LEU A 264 1.88 9.49 8.11
N ILE A 265 1.75 10.70 7.56
CA ILE A 265 1.75 11.95 8.33
C ILE A 265 0.33 12.52 8.30
N LYS A 266 -0.24 12.74 9.49
CA LYS A 266 -1.57 13.33 9.65
C LYS A 266 -1.51 14.84 9.35
N GLU A 267 -2.67 15.46 9.18
CA GLU A 267 -2.79 16.90 8.89
C GLU A 267 -2.11 17.81 9.92
N ASN A 268 -1.97 17.35 11.17
CA ASN A 268 -1.28 18.04 12.25
C ASN A 268 0.24 17.76 12.34
N GLY A 269 0.82 17.06 11.36
CA GLY A 269 2.24 16.69 11.32
C GLY A 269 2.61 15.47 12.18
N SER A 270 1.69 14.90 12.95
CA SER A 270 1.96 13.69 13.72
C SER A 270 2.00 12.43 12.86
N LEU A 271 2.82 11.46 13.26
CA LEU A 271 2.95 10.16 12.58
C LEU A 271 1.75 9.26 12.92
N ASP A 272 1.10 8.66 11.92
CA ASP A 272 0.15 7.56 12.16
C ASP A 272 0.91 6.25 12.31
N MET A 273 1.25 5.92 13.57
CA MET A 273 1.96 4.68 13.90
C MET A 273 1.25 3.42 13.39
N ARG A 274 -0.08 3.44 13.18
CA ARG A 274 -0.79 2.28 12.62
C ARG A 274 -0.38 1.98 11.18
N PHE A 275 0.00 3.01 10.42
CA PHE A 275 0.48 2.84 9.05
C PHE A 275 1.75 2.00 8.99
N ILE A 276 2.60 2.09 10.01
CA ILE A 276 3.89 1.37 10.08
C ILE A 276 3.84 0.15 11.01
N ALA A 277 2.70 -0.14 11.62
CA ALA A 277 2.51 -1.32 12.44
C ALA A 277 2.64 -2.59 11.58
N THR A 278 3.00 -3.68 12.24
CA THR A 278 2.83 -5.03 11.75
C THR A 278 1.54 -5.59 12.33
N TYR A 279 0.78 -6.29 11.49
CA TYR A 279 -0.51 -6.85 11.87
C TYR A 279 -0.34 -7.83 13.03
N THR A 280 -1.37 -7.90 13.88
CA THR A 280 -1.46 -8.86 14.98
C THR A 280 -1.36 -10.30 14.45
N GLU A 281 -1.24 -11.27 15.35
CA GLU A 281 -1.09 -12.69 15.01
C GLU A 281 0.29 -13.10 14.47
N GLY A 282 1.29 -12.22 14.54
CA GLY A 282 2.68 -12.57 14.23
C GLY A 282 3.40 -13.23 15.41
N ASP A 283 4.62 -13.70 15.16
CA ASP A 283 5.44 -14.49 16.10
C ASP A 283 5.60 -13.89 17.50
N PHE A 284 5.72 -12.56 17.61
CA PHE A 284 5.89 -11.86 18.88
C PHE A 284 4.71 -10.94 19.22
N ASN A 285 3.72 -10.83 18.34
CA ASN A 285 2.63 -9.86 18.46
C ASN A 285 1.28 -10.51 18.20
N GLY A 286 1.02 -11.59 18.94
CA GLY A 286 -0.17 -12.43 18.75
C GLY A 286 -1.49 -11.67 18.90
N LYS A 287 -1.59 -10.77 19.88
CA LYS A 287 -2.82 -10.00 20.18
C LYS A 287 -2.68 -8.50 19.99
N ASP A 288 -1.49 -7.98 20.26
CA ASP A 288 -1.21 -6.55 20.24
C ASP A 288 -0.49 -6.13 18.96
N LEU A 289 -0.67 -4.88 18.57
CA LEU A 289 0.10 -4.30 17.47
C LEU A 289 1.57 -4.19 17.89
N ALA A 290 2.46 -4.46 16.94
CA ALA A 290 3.90 -4.29 17.12
C ALA A 290 4.51 -3.55 15.93
N TRP A 291 5.69 -2.98 16.10
CA TRP A 291 6.45 -2.39 15.01
C TRP A 291 7.79 -3.10 14.83
N TYR A 292 7.82 -4.21 14.08
CA TYR A 292 9.11 -4.85 13.79
C TYR A 292 10.04 -3.92 13.01
N TRP A 293 11.23 -3.74 13.57
CA TRP A 293 12.36 -3.01 12.99
C TRP A 293 13.62 -3.87 13.04
N THR A 294 14.57 -3.61 12.13
CA THR A 294 15.88 -4.25 12.10
C THR A 294 17.00 -3.22 12.10
N ARG A 295 18.16 -3.54 12.67
CA ARG A 295 19.38 -2.73 12.54
C ARG A 295 20.06 -2.92 11.18
N GLU A 296 19.73 -4.00 10.48
CA GLU A 296 20.34 -4.40 9.22
C GLU A 296 19.50 -3.88 8.05
N LYS A 297 20.03 -2.91 7.32
CA LYS A 297 19.34 -2.30 6.17
C LYS A 297 19.05 -3.36 5.09
N GLU A 298 19.96 -4.31 4.92
CA GLU A 298 19.89 -5.39 3.94
C GLU A 298 18.66 -6.28 4.20
N THR A 299 18.36 -6.59 5.46
CA THR A 299 17.15 -7.33 5.84
C THR A 299 15.90 -6.54 5.48
N ALA A 300 15.83 -5.25 5.82
CA ALA A 300 14.69 -4.41 5.44
C ALA A 300 14.51 -4.35 3.91
N GLU A 301 15.61 -4.31 3.16
CA GLU A 301 15.61 -4.33 1.70
C GLU A 301 15.10 -5.65 1.11
N GLN A 302 15.39 -6.80 1.73
CA GLN A 302 14.80 -8.09 1.33
C GLN A 302 13.27 -8.07 1.47
N TYR A 303 12.74 -7.62 2.61
CA TYR A 303 11.29 -7.51 2.81
C TYR A 303 10.63 -6.52 1.85
N ARG A 304 11.31 -5.41 1.51
CA ARG A 304 10.81 -4.47 0.50
C ARG A 304 10.78 -5.09 -0.90
N LYS A 305 11.83 -5.82 -1.30
CA LYS A 305 11.88 -6.51 -2.60
C LYS A 305 10.78 -7.55 -2.72
N TRP A 306 10.62 -8.39 -1.69
CA TRP A 306 9.50 -9.33 -1.58
C TRP A 306 8.15 -8.64 -1.77
N ALA A 307 7.95 -7.50 -1.09
CA ALA A 307 6.75 -6.70 -1.23
C ALA A 307 6.55 -6.11 -2.63
N ALA A 308 7.62 -5.74 -3.32
CA ALA A 308 7.54 -5.20 -4.68
C ALA A 308 7.12 -6.26 -5.69
N ASP A 309 7.51 -7.51 -5.46
CA ASP A 309 7.21 -8.62 -6.35
C ASP A 309 5.77 -9.11 -6.15
N TYR A 310 5.32 -9.24 -4.89
CA TYR A 310 3.93 -9.62 -4.65
C TYR A 310 2.96 -8.47 -4.82
N ASP A 311 3.36 -7.20 -4.88
CA ASP A 311 2.47 -6.05 -5.12
C ASP A 311 3.04 -5.16 -6.25
N ILE A 312 3.05 -5.71 -7.46
CA ILE A 312 3.66 -5.13 -8.67
C ILE A 312 3.17 -3.71 -9.04
N HIS A 313 2.04 -3.29 -8.48
CA HIS A 313 1.45 -1.98 -8.72
C HIS A 313 1.57 -1.06 -7.50
N GLY A 314 1.93 -1.62 -6.34
CA GLY A 314 2.10 -0.91 -5.10
C GLY A 314 3.43 -0.17 -5.04
N GLU A 315 3.43 0.94 -4.33
CA GLU A 315 4.69 1.55 -3.91
C GLU A 315 5.23 0.79 -2.70
N THR A 316 6.54 0.54 -2.69
CA THR A 316 7.24 -0.07 -1.56
C THR A 316 8.24 0.90 -0.98
N TRP A 317 8.38 0.87 0.35
CA TRP A 317 9.22 1.81 1.09
C TRP A 317 10.30 1.09 1.87
N ILE A 318 11.48 1.71 1.95
CA ILE A 318 12.40 1.55 3.09
C ILE A 318 12.18 2.73 4.01
N MET A 319 11.79 2.45 5.24
CA MET A 319 11.66 3.43 6.30
C MET A 319 12.89 3.32 7.20
N GLN A 320 13.46 4.46 7.57
CA GLN A 320 14.57 4.58 8.50
C GLN A 320 14.13 5.47 9.66
N ILE A 321 14.35 5.01 10.90
CA ILE A 321 14.16 5.82 12.11
C ILE A 321 15.47 5.84 12.92
N GLN A 322 15.66 6.90 13.69
CA GLN A 322 16.76 7.02 14.66
C GLN A 322 16.16 7.16 16.05
N VAL A 323 16.49 6.21 16.91
CA VAL A 323 15.93 6.11 18.26
C VAL A 323 17.03 6.39 19.28
N PRO A 324 16.83 7.28 20.28
CA PRO A 324 17.83 7.52 21.32
C PRO A 324 18.20 6.23 22.05
N GLU A 325 19.49 6.00 22.28
CA GLU A 325 19.95 4.85 23.06
C GLU A 325 19.37 4.85 24.48
N THR A 326 19.20 6.04 25.08
CA THR A 326 18.59 6.21 26.41
C THR A 326 17.16 5.71 26.46
N PHE A 327 16.39 5.89 25.39
CA PHE A 327 15.02 5.38 25.29
C PHE A 327 15.02 3.86 25.13
N LEU A 328 15.91 3.31 24.28
CA LEU A 328 16.06 1.86 24.15
C LEU A 328 16.51 1.20 25.47
N GLN A 329 17.30 1.89 26.29
CA GLN A 329 17.67 1.42 27.62
C GLN A 329 16.52 1.51 28.64
N SER A 330 15.52 2.38 28.42
CA SER A 330 14.37 2.52 29.30
C SER A 330 13.25 1.49 29.06
N VAL A 331 13.22 0.87 27.88
CA VAL A 331 12.20 -0.15 27.56
C VAL A 331 12.55 -1.51 28.14
N LYS A 332 11.54 -2.31 28.46
CA LYS A 332 11.73 -3.67 28.93
C LYS A 332 12.21 -4.55 27.76
N ILE A 333 13.49 -4.91 27.77
CA ILE A 333 14.08 -5.76 26.74
C ILE A 333 14.02 -7.23 27.17
N GLU A 334 13.27 -8.05 26.43
CA GLU A 334 13.39 -9.50 26.49
C GLU A 334 14.32 -10.01 25.40
N ARG A 335 15.30 -10.84 25.77
CA ARG A 335 16.25 -11.42 24.81
C ARG A 335 15.91 -12.88 24.56
N LEU A 336 15.64 -13.21 23.30
CA LEU A 336 15.47 -14.59 22.85
C LEU A 336 16.74 -15.04 22.13
N TRP A 337 17.64 -15.66 22.90
CA TRP A 337 18.90 -16.18 22.36
C TRP A 337 18.69 -17.50 21.63
N TYR A 338 19.41 -17.70 20.53
CA TYR A 338 19.43 -18.98 19.83
C TYR A 338 19.84 -20.11 20.79
N GLY A 339 18.91 -21.01 21.09
CA GLY A 339 19.04 -21.97 22.18
C GLY A 339 17.78 -22.83 22.33
N TYR A 340 17.66 -23.54 23.45
CA TYR A 340 16.50 -24.41 23.70
C TYR A 340 15.19 -23.62 23.71
N ASP A 341 15.12 -22.53 24.49
CA ASP A 341 13.94 -21.67 24.58
C ASP A 341 13.54 -21.08 23.21
N TRP A 342 14.50 -20.61 22.41
CA TRP A 342 14.23 -20.12 21.04
C TRP A 342 13.68 -21.21 20.13
N LYS A 343 14.28 -22.41 20.13
CA LYS A 343 13.81 -23.53 19.31
C LYS A 343 12.41 -23.95 19.73
N GLN A 344 12.17 -24.00 21.04
CA GLN A 344 10.88 -24.33 21.62
C GLN A 344 9.83 -23.27 21.24
N TYR A 345 10.15 -21.98 21.40
CA TYR A 345 9.29 -20.86 21.03
C TYR A 345 8.89 -20.90 19.55
N LEU A 346 9.86 -20.99 18.64
CA LEU A 346 9.59 -21.10 17.21
C LEU A 346 8.78 -22.34 16.85
N TRP A 347 9.05 -23.47 17.51
CA TRP A 347 8.25 -24.68 17.31
C TRP A 347 6.78 -24.43 17.69
N TYR A 348 6.53 -23.74 18.81
CA TYR A 348 5.18 -23.36 19.22
C TYR A 348 4.53 -22.37 18.25
N CYS A 349 5.22 -21.31 17.84
CA CYS A 349 4.69 -20.34 16.86
C CYS A 349 4.29 -21.02 15.54
N LYS A 350 5.09 -21.98 15.05
CA LYS A 350 4.81 -22.70 13.80
C LYS A 350 3.74 -23.78 13.90
N LYS A 351 3.49 -24.36 15.09
CA LYS A 351 2.62 -25.54 15.25
C LYS A 351 1.31 -25.28 15.96
N MET A 352 1.20 -24.22 16.76
CA MET A 352 0.00 -23.97 17.53
C MET A 352 -1.16 -23.47 16.66
N THR A 353 -2.35 -23.97 16.99
CA THR A 353 -3.60 -23.31 16.59
C THR A 353 -3.77 -22.05 17.45
N ARG A 354 -4.46 -21.03 16.94
CA ARG A 354 -4.63 -19.69 17.54
C ARG A 354 -5.02 -19.61 19.04
N ASN A 355 -5.37 -20.74 19.68
CA ASN A 355 -5.88 -20.82 21.05
C ASN A 355 -5.03 -21.67 22.01
N SER A 356 -3.84 -22.12 21.62
CA SER A 356 -3.03 -22.97 22.50
C SER A 356 -2.10 -22.13 23.40
N ASP A 357 -2.13 -22.39 24.70
CA ASP A 357 -1.37 -21.63 25.69
C ASP A 357 0.14 -21.90 25.55
N LEU A 358 0.94 -20.84 25.44
CA LEU A 358 2.39 -20.97 25.53
C LEU A 358 2.79 -21.57 26.88
N PRO A 359 3.80 -22.47 26.90
CA PRO A 359 4.43 -22.90 28.13
C PRO A 359 4.83 -21.72 29.02
N GLU A 360 4.76 -21.90 30.34
CA GLU A 360 4.99 -20.83 31.30
C GLU A 360 6.35 -20.14 31.11
N ASN A 361 7.40 -20.91 30.79
CA ASN A 361 8.75 -20.37 30.51
C ASN A 361 8.81 -19.48 29.25
N LEU A 362 7.83 -19.58 28.36
CA LEU A 362 7.76 -18.85 27.10
C LEU A 362 6.77 -17.68 27.12
N ARG A 363 5.84 -17.62 28.07
CA ARG A 363 4.82 -16.55 28.17
C ARG A 363 5.42 -15.15 28.25
N LYS A 364 6.61 -15.02 28.84
CA LYS A 364 7.36 -13.76 28.92
C LYS A 364 7.62 -13.10 27.55
N TYR A 365 7.71 -13.89 26.47
CA TYR A 365 7.92 -13.39 25.11
C TYR A 365 6.64 -12.87 24.46
N ALA A 366 5.48 -13.42 24.81
CA ALA A 366 4.18 -12.94 24.32
C ALA A 366 3.68 -11.70 25.06
N THR A 367 4.22 -11.43 26.26
CA THR A 367 3.91 -10.24 27.08
C THR A 367 5.06 -9.23 27.12
N ALA A 368 6.09 -9.43 26.30
CA ALA A 368 7.18 -8.47 26.20
C ALA A 368 6.66 -7.20 25.52
N ASP A 369 7.18 -6.03 25.90
CA ASP A 369 6.91 -4.81 25.16
C ASP A 369 7.56 -4.96 23.79
N VAL A 370 6.77 -5.26 22.77
CA VAL A 370 7.25 -5.31 21.40
C VAL A 370 7.14 -3.90 20.83
N MET A 371 8.28 -3.21 20.79
CA MET A 371 8.40 -2.01 19.96
C MET A 371 8.44 -2.39 18.51
#